data_AF-A0A4C1XJ12-F1
#
_entry.id   AF-A0A4C1XJ12-F1
#
_cell.length_a   1.000
_cell.length_b   1.000
_cell.length_c   1.000
_cell.angle_alpha   90.00
_cell.angle_beta   90.00
_cell.angle_gamma   90.00
#
_symmetry.space_group_name_H-M   'P 1'
#
loop_
_entity.id
_entity.type
_entity.pdbx_description
1 polymer ?
#
loop_
_entity_poly.entity_id
_entity_poly.type
_entity_poly.pdbx_seq_one_letter_code
_entity_poly.pdbx_strand_id
1 'polypeptide(L)'
;MIRKIVPPLCDHGNSIPEDINTTDEIDSVIGILTNHVKKVVAKNVLKVPASSKHRKLPADVLELVRAKNAALRRASAYPRVLYRSRVQALQHQVRIRIQEVRNENWSDLMEEITPTHKAFWKVTKTLKSEGYVPIPPLKKPNNTTAIDDAEIAECIADNIETQCSHACPAASHFTHTPYRGRGIHKPRDLLAGYRPISLLSGLGKLYEKILKSHLSDHLFGKGHIINQQLGFRPAHSYPQEALRLVEYIAEGFKTKQKTVAIFFDVTKAFDRDSTLSPLLYSARTNNSEIPQQFKYKYLKVTLDRNLHFKDHIERVRKTVLFYRGRSGAMLHRKSKLSLHKKRTIYQMCIRCAITYASPVFAHAVPKALNSLQVIQNKFCRLVTDAHWCVRNSVLHRDLEYR
;
A
#
# COMPACT_ATOMS: atom_id res chain seq x y z
N MET A 1 -17.68 -15.78 -10.44
CA MET A 1 -18.26 -15.54 -11.78
C MET A 1 -17.67 -14.24 -12.35
N ILE A 2 -16.43 -14.28 -12.84
CA ILE A 2 -15.76 -13.11 -13.43
C ILE A 2 -16.05 -13.17 -14.93
N ARG A 3 -16.97 -12.32 -15.40
CA ARG A 3 -17.26 -12.18 -16.84
C ARG A 3 -15.96 -11.83 -17.56
N LYS A 4 -15.63 -12.58 -18.62
CA LYS A 4 -14.55 -12.30 -19.57
C LYS A 4 -14.68 -10.83 -20.04
N ILE A 5 -13.79 -9.94 -19.58
CA ILE A 5 -13.62 -8.59 -20.16
C ILE A 5 -12.45 -8.64 -21.14
N VAL A 6 -12.53 -9.59 -22.08
CA VAL A 6 -11.77 -9.53 -23.31
C VAL A 6 -12.84 -9.72 -24.37
N PRO A 7 -13.28 -8.66 -25.08
CA PRO A 7 -14.07 -8.88 -26.27
C PRO A 7 -13.25 -9.78 -27.20
N PRO A 8 -13.85 -10.81 -27.83
CA PRO A 8 -13.16 -11.57 -28.85
C PRO A 8 -12.61 -10.59 -29.90
N LEU A 9 -11.41 -10.85 -30.41
CA LEU A 9 -10.77 -10.05 -31.46
C LEU A 9 -11.60 -9.97 -32.75
N CYS A 10 -12.69 -10.74 -32.85
CA CYS A 10 -13.51 -10.87 -34.04
C CYS A 10 -15.00 -10.66 -33.71
N ASP A 11 -15.40 -9.40 -33.49
CA ASP A 11 -16.80 -9.01 -33.71
C ASP A 11 -16.86 -8.28 -35.07
N HIS A 12 -17.28 -9.05 -36.06
CA HIS A 12 -17.76 -8.66 -37.40
C HIS A 12 -16.75 -8.02 -38.37
N GLY A 13 -16.25 -8.83 -39.31
CA GLY A 13 -15.95 -8.39 -40.68
C GLY A 13 -14.57 -8.70 -41.26
N ASN A 14 -13.51 -8.77 -40.45
CA ASN A 14 -12.15 -8.90 -41.00
C ASN A 14 -11.47 -10.16 -40.44
N SER A 15 -11.48 -11.23 -41.24
CA SER A 15 -10.70 -12.45 -41.01
C SER A 15 -9.20 -12.12 -41.10
N ILE A 16 -8.47 -12.36 -40.01
CA ILE A 16 -7.00 -12.42 -40.06
C ILE A 16 -6.65 -13.68 -40.86
N PRO A 17 -5.84 -13.60 -41.92
CA PRO A 17 -5.41 -14.79 -42.66
C PRO A 17 -4.68 -15.77 -41.72
N GLU A 18 -4.96 -17.07 -41.82
CA GLU A 18 -4.30 -18.11 -41.00
C GLU A 18 -2.81 -18.26 -41.33
N ASP A 19 -2.43 -17.97 -42.57
CA ASP A 19 -1.05 -17.92 -43.06
C ASP A 19 -0.73 -16.51 -43.56
N ILE A 20 0.36 -15.92 -43.05
CA ILE A 20 0.86 -14.61 -43.45
C ILE A 20 2.19 -14.85 -44.17
N ASN A 21 2.16 -14.85 -45.51
CA ASN A 21 3.32 -15.21 -46.32
C ASN A 21 3.90 -14.03 -47.10
N THR A 22 3.23 -12.88 -47.09
CA THR A 22 3.65 -11.68 -47.81
C THR A 22 3.78 -10.46 -46.91
N THR A 23 4.69 -9.56 -47.24
CA THR A 23 4.94 -8.33 -46.49
C THR A 23 3.70 -7.44 -46.42
N ASP A 24 2.89 -7.41 -47.48
CA ASP A 24 1.66 -6.62 -47.56
C ASP A 24 0.57 -7.12 -46.58
N GLU A 25 0.49 -8.43 -46.36
CA GLU A 25 -0.41 -9.03 -45.37
C GLU A 25 0.03 -8.71 -43.94
N ILE A 26 1.33 -8.67 -43.68
CA ILE A 26 1.89 -8.23 -42.39
C ILE A 26 1.46 -6.79 -42.10
N ASP A 27 1.66 -5.88 -43.05
CA ASP A 27 1.32 -4.46 -42.89
C ASP A 27 -0.20 -4.26 -42.73
N SER A 28 -1.02 -5.04 -43.43
CA SER A 28 -2.48 -5.05 -43.28
C SER A 28 -2.91 -5.49 -41.87
N VAL A 29 -2.32 -6.57 -41.34
CA VAL A 29 -2.61 -7.09 -40.00
C VAL A 29 -2.13 -6.10 -38.92
N ILE A 30 -0.95 -5.49 -39.10
CA ILE A 30 -0.45 -4.41 -38.23
C ILE A 30 -1.42 -3.22 -38.24
N GLY A 31 -1.95 -2.85 -39.40
CA GLY A 31 -2.95 -1.79 -39.55
C GLY A 31 -4.24 -2.10 -38.78
N ILE A 32 -4.78 -3.31 -38.93
CA ILE A 32 -5.99 -3.78 -38.23
C ILE A 32 -5.77 -3.75 -36.71
N LEU A 33 -4.65 -4.30 -36.24
CA LEU A 33 -4.29 -4.30 -34.83
C LEU A 33 -4.15 -2.88 -34.28
N THR A 34 -3.48 -2.00 -35.01
CA THR A 34 -3.27 -0.60 -34.62
C THR A 34 -4.59 0.14 -34.49
N ASN A 35 -5.51 -0.03 -35.43
CA ASN A 35 -6.82 0.58 -35.40
C ASN A 35 -7.70 0.04 -34.27
N HIS A 36 -7.62 -1.26 -34.00
CA HIS A 36 -8.30 -1.86 -32.86
C HIS A 36 -7.78 -1.29 -31.53
N VAL A 37 -6.46 -1.20 -31.36
CA VAL A 37 -5.83 -0.60 -30.17
C VAL A 37 -6.26 0.86 -30.01
N LYS A 38 -6.22 1.67 -31.07
CA LYS A 38 -6.69 3.07 -31.03
C LYS A 38 -8.15 3.18 -30.59
N LYS A 39 -9.04 2.32 -31.12
CA LYS A 39 -10.46 2.29 -30.74
C LYS A 39 -10.67 1.88 -29.28
N VAL A 40 -9.94 0.88 -28.81
CA VAL A 40 -9.97 0.43 -27.40
C VAL A 40 -9.44 1.50 -26.47
N VAL A 41 -8.34 2.18 -26.82
CA VAL A 41 -7.79 3.30 -26.04
C VAL A 41 -8.82 4.43 -25.97
N ALA A 42 -9.39 4.87 -27.09
CA ALA A 42 -10.41 5.93 -27.10
C ALA A 42 -11.64 5.58 -26.24
N LYS A 43 -12.08 4.31 -26.25
CA LYS A 43 -13.20 3.84 -25.42
C LYS A 43 -12.86 3.75 -23.92
N ASN A 44 -11.60 3.50 -23.57
CA ASN A 44 -11.15 3.28 -22.18
C ASN A 44 -10.42 4.47 -21.55
N VAL A 45 -10.10 5.51 -22.32
CA VAL A 45 -9.61 6.78 -21.79
C VAL A 45 -10.74 7.44 -21.02
N LEU A 46 -10.61 7.45 -19.70
CA LEU A 46 -11.51 8.19 -18.83
C LEU A 46 -11.35 9.69 -19.13
N LYS A 47 -12.44 10.37 -19.51
CA LYS A 47 -12.51 11.83 -19.42
C LYS A 47 -12.28 12.20 -17.95
N VAL A 48 -11.09 12.69 -17.63
CA VAL A 48 -10.78 13.22 -16.31
C VAL A 48 -11.60 14.51 -16.19
N PRO A 49 -12.56 14.61 -15.25
CA PRO A 49 -13.26 15.86 -15.03
C PRO A 49 -12.21 16.91 -14.68
N ALA A 50 -12.27 18.06 -15.36
CA ALA A 50 -11.50 19.24 -14.99
C ALA A 50 -12.03 19.79 -13.66
N SER A 51 -11.78 19.07 -12.56
CA SER A 51 -11.97 19.58 -11.21
C SER A 51 -10.64 19.48 -10.47
N SER A 52 -9.66 20.28 -10.91
CA SER A 52 -8.84 20.93 -9.91
C SER A 52 -9.79 21.90 -9.18
N LYS A 53 -9.91 21.83 -7.88
CA LYS A 53 -9.20 22.75 -6.99
C LYS A 53 -9.59 22.33 -5.58
N HIS A 54 -8.61 22.31 -4.68
CA HIS A 54 -8.79 22.16 -3.23
C HIS A 54 -10.16 22.72 -2.78
N ARG A 55 -11.02 21.89 -2.17
CA ARG A 55 -12.31 22.35 -1.61
C ARG A 55 -12.01 23.55 -0.71
N LYS A 56 -12.47 24.74 -1.11
CA LYS A 56 -12.28 25.98 -0.33
C LYS A 56 -13.00 25.81 1.01
N LEU A 57 -12.43 26.35 2.09
CA LEU A 57 -13.09 26.34 3.38
C LEU A 57 -14.45 27.06 3.28
N PRO A 58 -15.52 26.52 3.88
CA PRO A 58 -16.82 27.18 3.97
C PRO A 58 -16.74 28.59 4.57
N ALA A 59 -17.64 29.48 4.12
CA ALA A 59 -17.63 30.90 4.49
C ALA A 59 -17.77 31.12 6.01
N ASP A 60 -18.63 30.34 6.65
CA ASP A 60 -18.84 30.31 8.11
C ASP A 60 -17.56 29.94 8.89
N VAL A 61 -16.75 29.00 8.38
CA VAL A 61 -15.44 28.67 8.97
C VAL A 61 -14.48 29.85 8.84
N LEU A 62 -14.46 30.51 7.68
CA LEU A 62 -13.60 31.67 7.45
C LEU A 62 -13.98 32.82 8.40
N GLU A 63 -15.27 33.05 8.63
CA GLU A 63 -15.75 34.03 9.60
C GLU A 63 -15.33 33.69 11.04
N LEU A 64 -15.48 32.44 11.47
CA LEU A 64 -15.01 31.99 12.78
C LEU A 64 -13.49 32.14 12.94
N VAL A 65 -12.71 31.87 11.88
CA VAL A 65 -11.26 32.07 11.89
C VAL A 65 -10.91 33.56 11.99
N ARG A 66 -11.63 34.44 11.28
CA ARG A 66 -11.46 35.90 11.39
C ARG A 66 -11.78 36.38 12.80
N ALA A 67 -12.90 35.92 13.39
CA ALA A 67 -13.30 36.27 14.75
C ALA A 67 -12.27 35.79 15.80
N LYS A 68 -11.77 34.56 15.66
CA LYS A 68 -10.68 34.00 16.49
C LYS A 68 -9.41 34.84 16.39
N ASN A 69 -9.00 35.21 15.17
CA ASN A 69 -7.79 36.02 14.95
C ASN A 69 -7.95 37.45 15.50
N ALA A 70 -9.14 38.05 15.41
CA ALA A 70 -9.44 39.33 16.03
C ALA A 70 -9.39 39.25 17.58
N ALA A 71 -9.92 38.17 18.16
CA ALA A 71 -9.83 37.93 19.60
C ALA A 71 -8.38 37.71 20.07
N LEU A 72 -7.56 37.02 19.28
CA LEU A 72 -6.13 36.84 19.56
C LEU A 72 -5.39 38.19 19.57
N ARG A 73 -5.64 39.06 18.59
CA ARG A 73 -5.07 40.43 18.57
C ARG A 73 -5.47 41.23 19.80
N ARG A 74 -6.75 41.17 20.20
CA ARG A 74 -7.25 41.88 21.38
C ARG A 74 -6.68 41.32 22.69
N ALA A 75 -6.52 40.00 22.81
CA ALA A 75 -5.89 39.38 23.98
C ALA A 75 -4.39 39.69 24.08
N SER A 76 -3.71 39.86 22.94
CA SER A 76 -2.30 40.28 22.89
C SER A 76 -2.14 41.75 23.29
N ALA A 77 -3.05 42.62 22.85
CA ALA A 77 -3.03 44.04 23.21
C ALA A 77 -3.42 44.26 24.69
N TYR A 78 -4.32 43.43 25.21
CA TYR A 78 -4.82 43.53 26.58
C TYR A 78 -4.84 42.15 27.25
N PRO A 79 -3.77 41.78 28.00
CA PRO A 79 -3.68 40.47 28.68
C PRO A 79 -4.62 40.29 29.89
N ARG A 80 -5.95 40.32 29.66
CA ARG A 80 -6.98 40.05 30.70
C ARG A 80 -7.57 38.64 30.56
N VAL A 81 -8.02 38.08 31.69
CA VAL A 81 -8.64 36.73 31.79
C VAL A 81 -9.87 36.57 30.88
N LEU A 82 -10.69 37.62 30.76
CA LEU A 82 -11.87 37.64 29.90
C LEU A 82 -11.52 37.41 28.42
N TYR A 83 -10.47 38.07 27.91
CA TYR A 83 -10.03 37.92 26.53
C TYR A 83 -9.41 36.54 26.28
N ARG A 84 -8.68 35.99 27.26
CA ARG A 84 -8.16 34.61 27.19
C ARG A 84 -9.30 33.58 27.11
N SER A 85 -10.36 33.76 27.90
CA SER A 85 -11.55 32.91 27.87
C SER A 85 -12.27 32.99 26.52
N ARG A 86 -12.44 34.20 25.96
CA ARG A 86 -13.03 34.42 24.64
C ARG A 86 -12.19 33.77 23.51
N VAL A 87 -10.86 33.85 23.58
CA VAL A 87 -9.97 33.17 22.64
C VAL A 87 -10.14 31.65 22.72
N GLN A 88 -10.19 31.08 23.93
CA GLN A 88 -10.38 29.64 24.11
C GLN A 88 -11.74 29.16 23.56
N ALA A 89 -12.81 29.92 23.80
CA ALA A 89 -14.14 29.62 23.25
C ALA A 89 -14.15 29.62 21.71
N LEU A 90 -13.57 30.66 21.08
CA LEU A 90 -13.48 30.76 19.62
C LEU A 90 -12.55 29.70 19.02
N GLN A 91 -11.44 29.37 19.68
CA GLN A 91 -10.57 28.26 19.28
C GLN A 91 -11.32 26.92 19.34
N HIS A 92 -12.16 26.71 20.35
CA HIS A 92 -12.99 25.52 20.48
C HIS A 92 -14.05 25.45 19.37
N GLN A 93 -14.77 26.55 19.10
CA GLN A 93 -15.76 26.63 18.02
C GLN A 93 -15.14 26.37 16.63
N VAL A 94 -13.99 27.01 16.33
CA VAL A 94 -13.25 26.76 15.08
C VAL A 94 -12.86 25.29 14.97
N ARG A 95 -12.38 24.68 16.06
CA ARG A 95 -11.99 23.25 16.07
C ARG A 95 -13.18 22.34 15.80
N ILE A 96 -14.33 22.59 16.42
CA ILE A 96 -15.56 21.83 16.17
C ILE A 96 -15.99 21.97 14.72
N ARG A 97 -16.10 23.20 14.20
CA ARG A 97 -16.62 23.41 12.85
C ARG A 97 -15.69 22.87 11.76
N ILE A 98 -14.37 23.04 11.90
CA ILE A 98 -13.40 22.39 11.01
C ILE A 98 -13.56 20.86 11.03
N GLN A 99 -13.82 20.29 12.21
CA GLN A 99 -14.05 18.85 12.32
C GLN A 99 -15.33 18.41 11.61
N GLU A 100 -16.41 19.20 11.70
CA GLU A 100 -17.67 18.94 11.00
C GLU A 100 -17.51 19.03 9.47
N VAL A 101 -16.88 20.10 8.97
CA VAL A 101 -16.60 20.25 7.53
C VAL A 101 -15.75 19.11 6.99
N ARG A 102 -14.76 18.65 7.78
CA ARG A 102 -14.00 17.46 7.43
C ARG A 102 -14.89 16.22 7.37
N ASN A 103 -15.79 16.05 8.34
CA ASN A 103 -16.72 14.90 8.37
C ASN A 103 -17.68 14.91 7.18
N GLU A 104 -18.23 16.07 6.82
CA GLU A 104 -19.08 16.27 5.65
C GLU A 104 -18.33 15.91 4.38
N ASN A 105 -17.14 16.48 4.18
CA ASN A 105 -16.30 16.16 3.03
C ASN A 105 -15.97 14.66 2.90
N TRP A 106 -15.74 13.98 4.01
CA TRP A 106 -15.53 12.53 4.02
C TRP A 106 -16.82 11.74 3.75
N SER A 107 -17.97 12.23 4.23
CA SER A 107 -19.27 11.61 3.99
C SER A 107 -19.61 11.66 2.51
N ASP A 108 -19.50 12.83 1.88
CA ASP A 108 -19.75 13.01 0.44
C ASP A 108 -18.85 12.09 -0.38
N LEU A 109 -17.54 12.08 -0.06
CA LEU A 109 -16.57 11.23 -0.75
C LEU A 109 -16.94 9.75 -0.65
N MET A 110 -17.42 9.30 0.51
CA MET A 110 -17.82 7.91 0.72
C MET A 110 -19.24 7.60 0.22
N GLU A 111 -20.06 8.60 -0.08
CA GLU A 111 -21.35 8.49 -0.79
C GLU A 111 -21.15 8.36 -2.30
N GLU A 112 -20.23 9.15 -2.86
CA GLU A 112 -19.86 9.09 -4.27
C GLU A 112 -19.11 7.81 -4.64
N ILE A 113 -18.30 7.26 -3.71
CA ILE A 113 -17.60 5.99 -3.94
C ILE A 113 -18.58 4.83 -3.77
N THR A 114 -19.23 4.43 -4.86
CA THR A 114 -19.74 3.04 -4.99
C THR A 114 -18.59 2.06 -4.73
N PRO A 115 -18.85 0.85 -4.17
CA PRO A 115 -17.83 -0.15 -3.81
C PRO A 115 -17.07 -0.76 -5.01
N THR A 116 -16.94 -0.04 -6.12
CA THR A 116 -15.90 -0.29 -7.12
C THR A 116 -14.50 -0.13 -6.51
N HIS A 117 -13.71 -1.18 -6.65
CA HIS A 117 -12.46 -1.46 -5.95
C HIS A 117 -11.37 -0.35 -6.00
N LYS A 118 -11.31 0.47 -7.07
CA LYS A 118 -10.15 1.36 -7.33
C LYS A 118 -10.17 2.65 -6.52
N ALA A 119 -11.32 3.32 -6.38
CA ALA A 119 -11.42 4.57 -5.63
C ALA A 119 -11.32 4.31 -4.11
N PHE A 120 -11.98 3.26 -3.63
CA PHE A 120 -11.88 2.82 -2.24
C PHE A 120 -10.44 2.41 -1.86
N TRP A 121 -9.71 1.74 -2.77
CA TRP A 121 -8.30 1.41 -2.57
C TRP A 121 -7.40 2.65 -2.45
N LYS A 122 -7.66 3.69 -3.26
CA LYS A 122 -6.93 4.97 -3.14
C LYS A 122 -7.16 5.58 -1.76
N VAL A 123 -8.41 5.66 -1.29
CA VAL A 123 -8.74 6.21 0.03
C VAL A 123 -8.06 5.42 1.15
N THR A 124 -8.14 4.10 1.12
CA THR A 124 -7.47 3.24 2.13
C THR A 124 -5.95 3.34 2.08
N LYS A 125 -5.35 3.51 0.89
CA LYS A 125 -3.92 3.80 0.76
C LYS A 125 -3.55 5.11 1.46
N THR A 126 -4.35 6.17 1.26
CA THR A 126 -4.16 7.47 1.90
C THR A 126 -4.31 7.40 3.42
N LEU A 127 -5.28 6.64 3.93
CA LEU A 127 -5.45 6.43 5.37
C LEU A 127 -4.25 5.70 5.99
N LYS A 128 -3.60 4.82 5.22
CA LYS A 128 -2.49 3.97 5.68
C LYS A 128 -1.10 4.57 5.43
N SER A 129 -0.94 5.52 4.51
CA SER A 129 0.36 6.15 4.19
C SER A 129 0.67 7.27 5.17
N GLU A 130 1.92 7.42 5.63
CA GLU A 130 2.30 8.44 6.64
C GLU A 130 2.05 9.90 6.21
N GLY A 131 1.83 10.13 4.93
CA GLY A 131 1.54 11.41 4.31
C GLY A 131 1.96 11.32 2.86
N TYR A 132 1.53 12.28 2.04
CA TYR A 132 2.18 12.50 0.75
C TYR A 132 3.60 13.02 1.06
N VAL A 133 4.61 12.23 0.74
CA VAL A 133 5.98 12.75 0.67
C VAL A 133 6.05 13.40 -0.71
N PRO A 134 6.24 14.72 -0.81
CA PRO A 134 6.39 15.35 -2.11
C PRO A 134 7.52 14.65 -2.85
N ILE A 135 7.24 14.22 -4.07
CA ILE A 135 8.31 13.81 -4.98
C ILE A 135 9.21 15.05 -5.10
N PRO A 136 10.50 14.94 -4.78
CA PRO A 136 11.39 16.08 -4.92
C PRO A 136 11.29 16.59 -6.37
N PRO A 137 11.19 17.91 -6.56
CA PRO A 137 11.05 18.48 -7.90
C PRO A 137 12.15 17.97 -8.83
N LEU A 138 11.80 17.73 -10.10
CA LEU A 138 12.79 17.34 -11.10
C LEU A 138 13.83 18.46 -11.22
N LYS A 139 15.11 18.06 -11.22
CA LYS A 139 16.22 19.00 -11.30
C LYS A 139 16.81 18.96 -12.69
N LYS A 140 16.93 20.13 -13.29
CA LYS A 140 17.68 20.33 -14.53
C LYS A 140 19.18 20.02 -14.30
N PRO A 141 19.98 19.82 -15.36
CA PRO A 141 21.42 19.57 -15.25
C PRO A 141 22.17 20.66 -14.47
N ASN A 142 21.67 21.90 -14.48
CA ASN A 142 22.19 23.04 -13.72
C ASN A 142 21.73 23.06 -12.23
N ASN A 143 21.16 21.97 -11.72
CA ASN A 143 20.67 21.81 -10.33
C ASN A 143 19.49 22.72 -9.95
N THR A 144 18.91 23.45 -10.91
CA THR A 144 17.67 24.23 -10.72
C THR A 144 16.43 23.34 -10.83
N THR A 145 15.34 23.74 -10.19
CA THR A 145 14.07 22.99 -10.19
C THR A 145 13.30 23.29 -11.48
N ALA A 146 12.81 22.26 -12.17
CA ALA A 146 11.83 22.39 -13.24
C ALA A 146 10.45 22.72 -12.63
N ILE A 147 9.87 23.83 -13.06
CA ILE A 147 8.66 24.40 -12.45
C ILE A 147 7.45 24.21 -13.38
N ASP A 148 7.63 24.33 -14.68
CA ASP A 148 6.57 24.19 -15.68
C ASP A 148 6.59 22.81 -16.38
N ASP A 149 5.47 22.47 -17.03
CA ASP A 149 5.31 21.16 -17.68
C ASP A 149 6.26 20.97 -18.88
N ALA A 150 6.70 22.06 -19.53
CA ALA A 150 7.62 22.01 -20.67
C ALA A 150 9.06 21.73 -20.21
N GLU A 151 9.51 22.42 -19.16
CA GLU A 151 10.79 22.20 -18.48
C GLU A 151 10.88 20.80 -17.88
N ILE A 152 9.77 20.27 -17.37
CA ILE A 152 9.68 18.89 -16.89
C ILE A 152 9.88 17.91 -18.06
N ALA A 153 9.24 18.16 -19.21
CA ALA A 153 9.36 17.32 -20.40
C ALA A 153 10.78 17.32 -20.96
N GLU A 154 11.42 18.49 -21.07
CA GLU A 154 12.82 18.63 -21.51
C GLU A 154 13.78 17.95 -20.55
N CYS A 155 13.61 18.14 -19.24
CA CYS A 155 14.46 17.48 -18.24
C CYS A 155 14.34 15.94 -18.29
N ILE A 156 13.18 15.41 -18.69
CA ILE A 156 12.99 13.99 -18.93
C ILE A 156 13.63 13.58 -20.26
N ALA A 157 13.51 14.39 -21.32
CA ALA A 157 14.10 14.16 -22.62
C ALA A 157 15.64 14.09 -22.53
N ASP A 158 16.29 15.07 -21.89
CA ASP A 158 17.73 15.11 -21.63
C ASP A 158 18.20 13.84 -20.88
N ASN A 159 17.42 13.41 -19.88
CA ASN A 159 17.73 12.20 -19.12
C ASN A 159 17.53 10.90 -19.94
N ILE A 160 16.61 10.89 -20.90
CA ILE A 160 16.43 9.77 -21.83
C ILE A 160 17.55 9.76 -22.87
N GLU A 161 17.89 10.92 -23.44
CA GLU A 161 18.97 11.08 -24.40
C GLU A 161 20.31 10.63 -23.80
N THR A 162 20.64 11.06 -22.58
CA THR A 162 21.84 10.60 -21.85
C THR A 162 21.85 9.10 -21.57
N GLN A 163 20.68 8.50 -21.31
CA GLN A 163 20.56 7.04 -21.17
C GLN A 163 20.71 6.29 -22.50
N CYS A 164 20.39 6.92 -23.62
CA CYS A 164 20.44 6.33 -24.96
C CYS A 164 21.74 6.62 -25.73
N SER A 165 22.57 7.56 -25.27
CA SER A 165 23.81 7.99 -25.95
C SER A 165 25.05 7.22 -25.53
N HIS A 166 24.97 6.37 -24.49
CA HIS A 166 25.98 5.34 -24.27
C HIS A 166 25.70 4.14 -25.16
N ALA A 167 26.61 3.89 -26.10
CA ALA A 167 26.64 2.72 -26.97
C ALA A 167 26.22 1.44 -26.21
N CYS A 168 25.18 0.82 -26.76
CA CYS A 168 24.64 -0.49 -26.40
C CYS A 168 25.73 -1.49 -25.99
N PRO A 169 25.79 -1.95 -24.72
CA PRO A 169 26.11 -3.34 -24.47
C PRO A 169 24.82 -4.12 -24.66
N ALA A 170 24.86 -5.16 -25.49
CA ALA A 170 23.73 -6.04 -25.75
C ALA A 170 23.12 -6.59 -24.44
N ALA A 171 22.06 -5.97 -23.93
CA ALA A 171 21.12 -6.53 -22.97
C ALA A 171 19.88 -5.60 -22.85
N SER A 172 18.74 -6.08 -23.33
CA SER A 172 17.37 -5.62 -23.07
C SER A 172 17.19 -4.46 -22.06
N HIS A 173 17.15 -3.21 -22.55
CA HIS A 173 16.77 -2.06 -21.74
C HIS A 173 15.24 -1.93 -21.65
N PHE A 174 14.67 -2.56 -20.62
CA PHE A 174 13.32 -2.26 -20.18
C PHE A 174 13.27 -0.87 -19.54
N THR A 175 12.25 -0.07 -19.87
CA THR A 175 12.03 1.24 -19.24
C THR A 175 11.80 1.06 -17.73
N HIS A 176 12.79 1.49 -16.94
CA HIS A 176 12.76 1.39 -15.50
C HIS A 176 12.10 2.62 -14.89
N THR A 177 10.91 2.46 -14.31
CA THR A 177 10.36 3.46 -13.39
C THR A 177 10.83 3.14 -11.98
N PRO A 178 11.47 4.08 -11.25
CA PRO A 178 11.94 3.80 -9.90
C PRO A 178 10.75 3.68 -8.93
N TYR A 179 10.62 2.53 -8.27
CA TYR A 179 9.62 2.29 -7.23
C TYR A 179 10.29 1.97 -5.90
N ARG A 180 9.86 2.62 -4.81
CA ARG A 180 10.42 2.38 -3.48
C ARG A 180 9.89 1.08 -2.89
N GLY A 181 10.77 0.13 -2.61
CA GLY A 181 10.47 -1.02 -1.76
C GLY A 181 10.11 -0.55 -0.34
N ARG A 182 9.06 -1.11 0.28
CA ARG A 182 8.64 -0.76 1.66
C ARG A 182 9.63 -1.29 2.71
N GLY A 183 10.81 -0.68 2.79
CA GLY A 183 11.75 -0.79 3.89
C GLY A 183 11.56 0.36 4.88
N ILE A 184 11.11 0.05 6.08
CA ILE A 184 11.15 0.97 7.24
C ILE A 184 12.62 0.94 7.69
N HIS A 185 13.30 2.09 7.75
CA HIS A 185 14.73 2.30 8.13
C HIS A 185 15.82 2.43 7.06
N LYS A 186 15.53 2.68 5.77
CA LYS A 186 16.57 3.19 4.85
C LYS A 186 16.54 4.72 4.77
N PRO A 187 17.69 5.44 4.93
CA PRO A 187 17.77 6.89 4.73
C PRO A 187 17.20 7.28 3.37
N ARG A 188 16.47 8.41 3.33
CA ARG A 188 15.66 8.79 2.16
C ARG A 188 16.49 9.38 1.01
N ASP A 189 17.74 9.76 1.28
CA ASP A 189 18.63 10.46 0.35
C ASP A 189 19.54 9.51 -0.45
N LEU A 190 19.51 8.20 -0.17
CA LEU A 190 20.32 7.20 -0.86
C LEU A 190 19.53 6.50 -1.98
N LEU A 191 20.02 6.63 -3.22
CA LEU A 191 19.55 5.91 -4.43
C LEU A 191 19.39 4.39 -4.20
N ALA A 192 20.17 3.82 -3.27
CA ALA A 192 20.11 2.41 -2.84
C ALA A 192 18.77 1.93 -2.23
N GLY A 193 17.80 2.85 -2.02
CA GLY A 193 16.45 2.55 -1.54
C GLY A 193 15.40 2.27 -2.63
N TYR A 194 15.71 2.56 -3.89
CA TYR A 194 14.78 2.40 -5.02
C TYR A 194 14.99 1.04 -5.70
N ARG A 195 13.90 0.41 -6.12
CA ARG A 195 13.92 -0.78 -6.96
C ARG A 195 13.45 -0.38 -8.36
N PRO A 196 14.20 -0.67 -9.42
CA PRO A 196 13.72 -0.46 -10.77
C PRO A 196 12.51 -1.37 -11.03
N ILE A 197 11.43 -0.84 -11.62
CA ILE A 197 10.32 -1.66 -12.13
C ILE A 197 10.35 -1.58 -13.65
N SER A 198 10.51 -2.73 -14.29
CA SER A 198 10.32 -2.91 -15.72
C SER A 198 8.82 -3.04 -16.02
N LEU A 199 8.27 -2.12 -16.81
CA LEU A 199 6.87 -2.19 -17.23
C LEU A 199 6.79 -2.79 -18.63
N LEU A 200 6.36 -4.05 -18.74
CA LEU A 200 6.05 -4.65 -20.04
C LEU A 200 4.85 -3.96 -20.70
N SER A 201 4.87 -3.96 -22.04
CA SER A 201 3.73 -3.59 -22.87
C SER A 201 2.49 -4.45 -22.54
N GLY A 202 1.31 -4.00 -22.95
CA GLY A 202 0.06 -4.74 -22.73
C GLY A 202 0.13 -6.18 -23.28
N LEU A 203 0.69 -6.34 -24.48
CA LEU A 203 0.94 -7.63 -25.11
C LEU A 203 1.99 -8.45 -24.34
N GLY A 204 3.08 -7.82 -23.90
CA GLY A 204 4.09 -8.50 -23.09
C GLY A 204 3.53 -9.07 -21.78
N LYS A 205 2.66 -8.33 -21.09
CA LYS A 205 1.98 -8.81 -19.87
C LYS A 205 1.01 -9.97 -20.15
N LEU A 206 0.36 -9.95 -21.31
CA LEU A 206 -0.51 -11.05 -21.73
C LEU A 206 0.32 -12.31 -22.00
N TYR A 207 1.41 -12.17 -22.74
CA TYR A 207 2.34 -13.26 -23.04
C TYR A 207 2.94 -13.86 -21.76
N GLU A 208 3.47 -13.02 -20.85
CA GLU A 208 4.02 -13.45 -19.56
C GLU A 208 2.97 -14.22 -18.73
N LYS A 209 1.71 -13.78 -18.78
CA LYS A 209 0.61 -14.45 -18.06
C LYS A 209 0.32 -15.84 -18.63
N ILE A 210 0.32 -16.00 -19.95
CA ILE A 210 0.15 -17.30 -20.62
C ILE A 210 1.31 -18.22 -20.26
N LEU A 211 2.54 -17.74 -20.43
CA LEU A 211 3.76 -18.50 -20.12
C LEU A 211 3.79 -18.94 -18.65
N LYS A 212 3.47 -18.02 -17.72
CA LYS A 212 3.40 -18.30 -16.29
C LYS A 212 2.40 -19.42 -15.98
N SER A 213 1.25 -19.46 -16.66
CA SER A 213 0.26 -20.52 -16.45
C SER A 213 0.84 -21.88 -16.79
N HIS A 214 1.36 -22.03 -18.01
CA HIS A 214 1.93 -23.30 -18.48
C HIS A 214 3.13 -23.76 -17.63
N LEU A 215 4.04 -22.85 -17.29
CA LEU A 215 5.19 -23.16 -16.43
C LEU A 215 4.75 -23.56 -15.01
N SER A 216 3.75 -22.88 -14.45
CA SER A 216 3.22 -23.20 -13.12
C SER A 216 2.64 -24.61 -13.12
N ASP A 217 1.81 -24.95 -14.10
CA ASP A 217 1.18 -26.26 -14.19
C ASP A 217 2.22 -27.38 -14.31
N HIS A 218 3.27 -27.15 -15.10
CA HIS A 218 4.38 -28.10 -15.24
C HIS A 218 5.18 -28.27 -13.94
N LEU A 219 5.59 -27.17 -13.31
CA LEU A 219 6.44 -27.18 -12.11
C LEU A 219 5.70 -27.75 -10.90
N PHE A 220 4.41 -27.42 -10.73
CA PHE A 220 3.59 -27.93 -9.64
C PHE A 220 3.12 -29.36 -9.89
N GLY A 221 2.75 -29.71 -11.13
CA GLY A 221 2.29 -31.05 -11.49
C GLY A 221 3.37 -32.13 -11.37
N LYS A 222 4.64 -31.78 -11.63
CA LYS A 222 5.78 -32.71 -11.49
C LYS A 222 6.50 -32.67 -10.14
N GLY A 223 6.06 -31.82 -9.21
CA GLY A 223 6.66 -31.75 -7.87
C GLY A 223 8.08 -31.19 -7.82
N HIS A 224 8.51 -30.39 -8.80
CA HIS A 224 9.88 -29.85 -8.86
C HIS A 224 10.15 -28.70 -7.87
N ILE A 225 9.12 -28.23 -7.14
CA ILE A 225 9.24 -27.17 -6.14
C ILE A 225 9.16 -27.77 -4.75
N ILE A 226 10.20 -27.51 -3.93
CA ILE A 226 10.29 -27.96 -2.55
C ILE A 226 9.07 -27.51 -1.71
N ASN A 227 8.60 -28.37 -0.80
CA ASN A 227 7.43 -28.10 0.03
C ASN A 227 7.66 -26.99 1.08
N GLN A 228 8.91 -26.62 1.32
CA GLN A 228 9.32 -25.51 2.18
C GLN A 228 9.28 -24.16 1.48
N GLN A 229 9.16 -24.12 0.15
CA GLN A 229 9.04 -22.86 -0.58
C GLN A 229 7.58 -22.40 -0.60
N LEU A 230 7.26 -21.38 0.20
CA LEU A 230 5.91 -20.79 0.27
C LEU A 230 5.76 -19.50 -0.56
N GLY A 231 6.88 -18.85 -0.90
CA GLY A 231 6.86 -17.64 -1.71
C GLY A 231 6.36 -17.93 -3.13
N PHE A 232 5.42 -17.09 -3.61
CA PHE A 232 4.89 -17.14 -4.98
C PHE A 232 4.17 -18.45 -5.36
N ARG A 233 3.76 -19.25 -4.37
CA ARG A 233 2.97 -20.48 -4.57
C ARG A 233 1.46 -20.22 -4.41
N PRO A 234 0.59 -20.81 -5.24
CA PRO A 234 -0.85 -20.79 -4.97
C PRO A 234 -1.14 -21.45 -3.62
N ALA A 235 -2.22 -21.01 -2.96
CA ALA A 235 -2.70 -21.49 -1.66
C ALA A 235 -1.72 -21.35 -0.47
N HIS A 236 -0.57 -20.70 -0.63
CA HIS A 236 0.38 -20.42 0.45
C HIS A 236 0.43 -18.92 0.75
N SER A 237 0.53 -18.57 2.04
CA SER A 237 0.51 -17.19 2.52
C SER A 237 1.68 -16.90 3.46
N TYR A 238 2.14 -15.64 3.48
CA TYR A 238 3.23 -15.21 4.36
C TYR A 238 2.99 -15.50 5.85
N PRO A 239 1.77 -15.34 6.41
CA PRO A 239 1.52 -15.69 7.81
C PRO A 239 1.63 -17.18 8.10
N GLN A 240 1.31 -18.07 7.15
CA GLN A 240 1.48 -19.52 7.32
C GLN A 240 2.97 -19.89 7.42
N GLU A 241 3.83 -19.25 6.63
CA GLU A 241 5.27 -19.49 6.73
C GLU A 241 5.84 -19.01 8.07
N ALA A 242 5.42 -17.83 8.51
CA ALA A 242 5.80 -17.33 9.82
C ALA A 242 5.29 -18.24 10.95
N LEU A 243 4.11 -18.84 10.80
CA LEU A 243 3.55 -19.79 11.77
C LEU A 243 4.40 -21.05 11.85
N ARG A 244 4.77 -21.66 10.71
CA ARG A 244 5.61 -22.86 10.66
C ARG A 244 6.93 -22.68 11.39
N LEU A 245 7.61 -21.54 11.18
CA LEU A 245 8.84 -21.22 11.88
C LEU A 245 8.63 -21.10 13.40
N VAL A 246 7.53 -20.46 13.81
CA VAL A 246 7.18 -20.27 15.22
C VAL A 246 6.83 -21.60 15.89
N GLU A 247 6.11 -22.49 15.21
CA GLU A 247 5.83 -23.86 15.69
C GLU A 247 7.10 -24.66 15.87
N TYR A 248 8.04 -24.59 14.91
CA TYR A 248 9.35 -25.26 15.02
C TYR A 248 10.14 -24.78 16.24
N ILE A 249 10.22 -23.46 16.46
CA ILE A 249 10.89 -22.87 17.63
C ILE A 249 10.17 -23.29 18.92
N ALA A 250 8.84 -23.28 18.94
CA ALA A 250 8.04 -23.67 20.10
C ALA A 250 8.23 -25.15 20.47
N GLU A 251 8.37 -26.03 19.49
CA GLU A 251 8.69 -27.46 19.72
C GLU A 251 10.11 -27.63 20.27
N GLY A 252 11.06 -26.83 19.80
CA GLY A 252 12.39 -26.74 20.38
C GLY A 252 12.36 -26.33 21.86
N PHE A 253 11.48 -25.42 22.26
CA PHE A 253 11.32 -25.05 23.67
C PHE A 253 10.78 -26.21 24.52
N LYS A 254 9.82 -26.98 24.02
CA LYS A 254 9.28 -28.15 24.75
C LYS A 254 10.36 -29.22 24.97
N THR A 255 11.21 -29.44 23.96
CA THR A 255 12.30 -30.42 24.00
C THR A 255 13.59 -29.88 24.65
N LYS A 256 13.55 -28.66 25.22
CA LYS A 256 14.70 -27.97 25.82
C LYS A 256 15.90 -27.79 24.87
N GLN A 257 15.65 -27.76 23.57
CA GLN A 257 16.67 -27.54 22.55
C GLN A 257 16.92 -26.04 22.33
N LYS A 258 18.18 -25.70 22.03
CA LYS A 258 18.55 -24.34 21.60
C LYS A 258 18.33 -24.24 20.09
N THR A 259 17.47 -23.33 19.67
CA THR A 259 17.22 -23.06 18.23
C THR A 259 18.04 -21.85 17.78
N VAL A 260 18.76 -22.00 16.67
CA VAL A 260 19.48 -20.92 15.98
C VAL A 260 18.90 -20.79 14.57
N ALA A 261 18.56 -19.57 14.17
CA ALA A 261 18.04 -19.28 12.84
C ALA A 261 19.01 -18.36 12.08
N ILE A 262 19.31 -18.72 10.84
CA ILE A 262 20.16 -17.94 9.94
C ILE A 262 19.28 -17.45 8.79
N PHE A 263 19.15 -16.14 8.63
CA PHE A 263 18.33 -15.52 7.59
C PHE A 263 19.21 -15.02 6.45
N PHE A 264 18.97 -15.54 5.25
CA PHE A 264 19.64 -15.10 4.02
C PHE A 264 18.72 -14.15 3.22
N ASP A 265 19.30 -13.09 2.67
CA ASP A 265 18.62 -12.21 1.70
C ASP A 265 19.54 -11.98 0.50
N VAL A 266 18.95 -11.98 -0.69
CA VAL A 266 19.69 -11.86 -1.96
C VAL A 266 19.68 -10.40 -2.38
N THR A 267 20.85 -9.75 -2.36
CA THR A 267 20.93 -8.34 -2.77
C THR A 267 20.62 -8.19 -4.26
N LYS A 268 19.61 -7.36 -4.58
CA LYS A 268 19.11 -7.15 -5.95
C LYS A 268 18.69 -8.42 -6.68
N ALA A 269 17.92 -9.30 -6.02
CA ALA A 269 17.50 -10.60 -6.54
C ALA A 269 16.90 -10.62 -7.96
N PHE A 270 16.30 -9.51 -8.43
CA PHE A 270 15.66 -9.41 -9.76
C PHE A 270 16.50 -8.68 -10.81
N ASP A 271 17.62 -8.05 -10.40
CA ASP A 271 18.47 -7.23 -11.29
C ASP A 271 19.81 -7.90 -11.57
N ARG A 272 20.00 -9.17 -11.17
CA ARG A 272 21.24 -9.92 -11.40
C ARG A 272 21.07 -10.80 -12.64
N ASP A 273 21.91 -10.57 -13.64
CA ASP A 273 21.98 -11.39 -14.84
C ASP A 273 22.34 -12.85 -14.50
N SER A 274 21.67 -13.78 -15.17
CA SER A 274 21.83 -15.24 -15.02
C SER A 274 23.15 -15.79 -15.60
N THR A 275 24.04 -14.93 -16.08
CA THR A 275 25.34 -15.31 -16.66
C THR A 275 26.43 -15.52 -15.60
N LEU A 276 26.17 -15.14 -14.35
CA LEU A 276 27.07 -15.46 -13.24
C LEU A 276 26.79 -16.87 -12.75
N SER A 277 27.77 -17.75 -13.00
CA SER A 277 27.81 -19.15 -12.62
C SER A 277 27.28 -19.41 -11.18
N PRO A 278 26.56 -20.53 -10.93
CA PRO A 278 26.06 -20.91 -9.60
C PRO A 278 27.15 -20.96 -8.51
N LEU A 279 28.42 -21.07 -8.91
CA LEU A 279 29.61 -21.05 -8.05
C LEU A 279 29.93 -19.67 -7.46
N LEU A 280 29.34 -18.58 -7.98
CA LEU A 280 29.45 -17.22 -7.43
C LEU A 280 28.32 -16.87 -6.44
N TYR A 281 27.51 -17.84 -6.03
CA TYR A 281 26.79 -17.79 -4.75
C TYR A 281 27.80 -17.96 -3.60
N SER A 282 28.82 -17.12 -3.59
CA SER A 282 29.73 -17.02 -2.47
C SER A 282 28.93 -16.47 -1.29
N ALA A 283 28.42 -17.38 -0.46
CA ALA A 283 28.21 -17.13 0.96
C ALA A 283 29.60 -16.90 1.57
N ARG A 284 30.26 -15.82 1.17
CA ARG A 284 31.49 -15.33 1.77
C ARG A 284 31.06 -14.68 3.08
N THR A 285 30.95 -15.49 4.13
CA THR A 285 31.24 -15.00 5.47
C THR A 285 32.74 -14.69 5.44
N ASN A 286 33.12 -13.48 5.01
CA ASN A 286 34.52 -13.02 4.91
C ASN A 286 35.15 -12.94 6.31
N ASN A 287 35.35 -14.09 6.99
CA ASN A 287 35.80 -14.22 8.39
C ASN A 287 35.20 -13.18 9.36
N SER A 288 34.01 -12.68 9.05
CA SER A 288 33.33 -11.65 9.84
C SER A 288 32.30 -12.34 10.71
N GLU A 289 32.33 -12.09 12.01
CA GLU A 289 31.36 -12.65 12.95
C GLU A 289 29.93 -12.26 12.53
N ILE A 290 29.05 -13.26 12.46
CA ILE A 290 27.62 -13.00 12.20
C ILE A 290 27.04 -12.37 13.48
N PRO A 291 26.53 -11.14 13.44
CA PRO A 291 26.04 -10.48 14.63
C PRO A 291 24.85 -11.24 15.20
N GLN A 292 24.96 -11.68 16.45
CA GLN A 292 23.86 -12.34 17.14
C GLN A 292 22.73 -11.33 17.39
N GLN A 293 21.53 -11.64 16.89
CA GLN A 293 20.34 -10.82 17.10
C GLN A 293 19.29 -11.61 17.88
N PHE A 294 18.78 -11.02 18.96
CA PHE A 294 17.68 -11.61 19.76
C PHE A 294 16.29 -11.12 19.33
N LYS A 295 16.25 -10.19 18.38
CA LYS A 295 15.06 -9.61 17.79
C LYS A 295 15.25 -9.53 16.29
N TYR A 296 14.36 -10.16 15.53
CA TYR A 296 14.45 -10.17 14.08
C TYR A 296 13.09 -9.99 13.42
N LYS A 297 13.05 -9.26 12.30
CA LYS A 297 11.82 -9.00 11.55
C LYS A 297 11.71 -9.95 10.36
N TYR A 298 10.95 -11.02 10.50
CA TYR A 298 10.68 -12.00 9.45
C TYR A 298 9.26 -11.83 8.89
N LEU A 299 9.12 -11.68 7.57
CA LEU A 299 7.81 -11.56 6.88
C LEU A 299 6.83 -10.55 7.53
N LYS A 300 7.36 -9.40 7.99
CA LYS A 300 6.62 -8.34 8.72
C LYS A 300 6.14 -8.75 10.13
N VAL A 301 6.45 -9.94 10.60
CA VAL A 301 6.35 -10.34 12.01
C VAL A 301 7.68 -10.01 12.70
N THR A 302 7.61 -9.61 13.97
CA THR A 302 8.82 -9.33 14.76
C THR A 302 8.94 -10.46 15.77
N LEU A 303 9.94 -11.31 15.58
CA LEU A 303 10.26 -12.45 16.42
C LEU A 303 11.21 -11.98 17.53
N ASP A 304 10.91 -12.36 18.76
CA ASP A 304 11.77 -12.21 19.92
C ASP A 304 12.25 -13.58 20.41
N ARG A 305 13.38 -13.61 21.13
CA ARG A 305 14.01 -14.82 21.66
C ARG A 305 13.05 -15.82 22.32
N ASN A 306 12.01 -15.33 22.98
CA ASN A 306 11.07 -16.15 23.75
C ASN A 306 9.67 -16.24 23.10
N LEU A 307 9.51 -15.76 21.86
CA LEU A 307 8.21 -15.72 21.16
C LEU A 307 7.08 -15.04 21.98
N HIS A 308 7.39 -14.01 22.77
CA HIS A 308 6.35 -13.23 23.47
C HIS A 308 5.66 -12.23 22.55
N PHE A 309 6.28 -11.87 21.41
CA PHE A 309 5.77 -10.92 20.42
C PHE A 309 5.45 -9.51 20.96
N LYS A 310 6.01 -9.11 22.12
CA LYS A 310 5.71 -7.81 22.76
C LYS A 310 5.97 -6.63 21.82
N ASP A 311 7.14 -6.59 21.19
CA ASP A 311 7.51 -5.52 20.26
C ASP A 311 6.65 -5.52 19.00
N HIS A 312 6.27 -6.70 18.51
CA HIS A 312 5.37 -6.83 17.37
C HIS A 312 4.00 -6.25 17.69
N ILE A 313 3.40 -6.67 18.81
CA ILE A 313 2.07 -6.24 19.25
C ILE A 313 2.07 -4.73 19.51
N GLU A 314 3.12 -4.18 20.13
CA GLU A 314 3.23 -2.73 20.34
C GLU A 314 3.32 -1.96 19.02
N ARG A 315 4.05 -2.48 18.02
CA ARG A 315 4.08 -1.89 16.68
C ARG A 315 2.72 -1.95 15.98
N VAL A 316 2.01 -3.08 16.08
CA VAL A 316 0.65 -3.23 15.54
C VAL A 316 -0.29 -2.24 16.24
N ARG A 317 -0.23 -2.14 17.56
CA ARG A 317 -0.99 -1.17 18.36
C ARG A 317 -0.74 0.26 17.91
N LYS A 318 0.51 0.69 17.77
CA LYS A 318 0.87 2.03 17.26
C LYS A 318 0.28 2.27 15.86
N THR A 319 0.40 1.28 14.97
CA THR A 319 -0.15 1.34 13.61
C THR A 319 -1.68 1.47 13.61
N VAL A 320 -2.36 0.71 14.46
CA VAL A 320 -3.82 0.76 14.61
C VAL A 320 -4.28 2.09 15.20
N LEU A 321 -3.62 2.59 16.24
CA LEU A 321 -3.93 3.89 16.84
C LEU A 321 -3.73 5.02 15.82
N PHE A 322 -2.70 4.92 14.98
CA PHE A 322 -2.45 5.83 13.89
C PHE A 322 -3.58 5.81 12.85
N TYR A 323 -4.00 4.63 12.38
CA TYR A 323 -5.15 4.50 11.46
C TYR A 323 -6.45 4.99 12.09
N ARG A 324 -6.66 4.70 13.38
CA ARG A 324 -7.80 5.21 14.16
C ARG A 324 -7.79 6.73 14.24
N GLY A 325 -6.63 7.36 14.47
CA GLY A 325 -6.53 8.83 14.52
C GLY A 325 -6.98 9.49 13.22
N ARG A 326 -6.60 8.90 12.07
CA ARG A 326 -6.99 9.43 10.75
C ARG A 326 -8.43 9.15 10.36
N SER A 327 -8.93 7.98 10.74
CA SER A 327 -10.30 7.58 10.47
C SER A 327 -11.28 8.02 11.55
N GLY A 328 -10.81 8.62 12.64
CA GLY A 328 -11.62 9.03 13.79
C GLY A 328 -12.73 10.00 13.41
N ALA A 329 -12.47 10.92 12.49
CA ALA A 329 -13.47 11.82 11.90
C ALA A 329 -14.68 11.06 11.32
N MET A 330 -14.40 10.01 10.55
CA MET A 330 -15.40 9.18 9.86
C MET A 330 -16.07 8.17 10.79
N LEU A 331 -15.34 7.70 11.80
CA LEU A 331 -15.79 6.62 12.67
C LEU A 331 -16.39 7.15 13.98
N HIS A 332 -16.44 8.47 14.16
CA HIS A 332 -17.08 9.10 15.30
C HIS A 332 -18.60 8.94 15.28
N ARG A 333 -19.23 8.91 16.46
CA ARG A 333 -20.70 8.83 16.64
C ARG A 333 -21.48 9.92 15.88
N LYS A 334 -20.94 11.15 15.84
CA LYS A 334 -21.53 12.28 15.10
C LYS A 334 -21.31 12.23 13.57
N SER A 335 -20.66 11.20 13.04
CA SER A 335 -20.50 11.06 11.59
C SER A 335 -21.80 10.59 10.94
N LYS A 336 -22.20 11.28 9.86
CA LYS A 336 -23.36 10.95 9.00
C LYS A 336 -23.20 9.64 8.21
N LEU A 337 -22.02 9.02 8.23
CA LEU A 337 -21.75 7.75 7.55
C LEU A 337 -22.64 6.61 8.06
N SER A 338 -23.18 5.82 7.13
CA SER A 338 -23.93 4.61 7.45
C SER A 338 -23.05 3.58 8.17
N LEU A 339 -23.68 2.74 9.00
CA LEU A 339 -22.99 1.70 9.77
C LEU A 339 -22.21 0.74 8.86
N HIS A 340 -22.78 0.38 7.71
CA HIS A 340 -22.14 -0.48 6.71
C HIS A 340 -20.81 0.13 6.22
N LYS A 341 -20.78 1.42 5.86
CA LYS A 341 -19.57 2.10 5.40
C LYS A 341 -18.51 2.20 6.50
N LYS A 342 -18.93 2.50 7.74
CA LYS A 342 -18.04 2.51 8.92
C LYS A 342 -17.40 1.12 9.14
N ARG A 343 -18.18 0.05 8.97
CA ARG A 343 -17.71 -1.34 9.03
C ARG A 343 -16.67 -1.65 7.94
N THR A 344 -16.89 -1.21 6.71
CA THR A 344 -15.94 -1.43 5.60
C THR A 344 -14.58 -0.74 5.87
N ILE A 345 -14.58 0.51 6.34
CA ILE A 345 -13.36 1.24 6.70
C ILE A 345 -12.58 0.48 7.79
N TYR A 346 -13.29 -0.01 8.80
CA TYR A 346 -12.68 -0.83 9.85
C TYR A 346 -12.02 -2.09 9.30
N GLN A 347 -12.76 -2.85 8.48
CA GLN A 347 -12.27 -4.12 7.96
C GLN A 347 -10.97 -3.92 7.16
N MET A 348 -10.90 -2.88 6.33
CA MET A 348 -9.77 -2.67 5.42
C MET A 348 -8.53 -2.02 6.05
N CYS A 349 -8.72 -1.12 7.02
CA CYS A 349 -7.61 -0.41 7.66
C CYS A 349 -7.18 -1.08 8.96
N ILE A 350 -8.14 -1.35 9.85
CA ILE A 350 -7.88 -1.73 11.24
C ILE A 350 -7.84 -3.26 11.38
N ARG A 351 -8.89 -3.98 10.95
CA ARG A 351 -8.94 -5.46 11.03
C ARG A 351 -7.76 -6.07 10.28
N CYS A 352 -7.51 -5.66 9.04
CA CYS A 352 -6.35 -6.14 8.28
C CYS A 352 -5.01 -5.97 8.99
N ALA A 353 -4.82 -4.94 9.83
CA ALA A 353 -3.57 -4.75 10.57
C ALA A 353 -3.49 -5.67 11.79
N ILE A 354 -4.61 -5.89 12.48
CA ILE A 354 -4.71 -6.74 13.68
C ILE A 354 -4.63 -8.22 13.30
N THR A 355 -5.36 -8.64 12.26
CA THR A 355 -5.53 -10.07 11.92
C THR A 355 -4.42 -10.63 11.03
N TYR A 356 -3.54 -9.78 10.48
CA TYR A 356 -2.49 -10.20 9.54
C TYR A 356 -1.61 -11.33 10.09
N ALA A 357 -1.19 -11.23 11.35
CA ALA A 357 -0.33 -12.21 12.01
C ALA A 357 -1.10 -13.04 13.06
N SER A 358 -2.44 -13.08 12.97
CA SER A 358 -3.27 -13.83 13.91
C SER A 358 -2.91 -15.32 14.05
N PRO A 359 -2.52 -16.07 12.98
CA PRO A 359 -2.12 -17.46 13.15
C PRO A 359 -0.86 -17.59 14.03
N VAL A 360 0.11 -16.68 13.83
CA VAL A 360 1.37 -16.66 14.59
C VAL A 360 1.14 -16.34 16.07
N PHE A 361 0.11 -15.57 16.38
CA PHE A 361 -0.22 -15.16 17.74
C PHE A 361 -0.79 -16.29 18.61
N ALA A 362 -1.06 -17.48 18.07
CA ALA A 362 -1.48 -18.62 18.88
C ALA A 362 -0.49 -18.92 20.03
N HIS A 363 0.80 -18.63 19.84
CA HIS A 363 1.86 -18.80 20.84
C HIS A 363 2.14 -17.55 21.68
N ALA A 364 1.43 -16.44 21.46
CA ALA A 364 1.68 -15.18 22.16
C ALA A 364 1.03 -15.15 23.55
N VAL A 365 1.60 -14.34 24.45
CA VAL A 365 1.08 -14.18 25.83
C VAL A 365 -0.32 -13.55 25.79
N PRO A 366 -1.35 -14.15 26.44
CA PRO A 366 -2.73 -13.64 26.42
C PRO A 366 -2.86 -12.19 26.86
N LYS A 367 -2.06 -11.76 27.86
CA LYS A 367 -2.02 -10.36 28.33
C LYS A 367 -1.65 -9.37 27.22
N ALA A 368 -0.76 -9.74 26.31
CA ALA A 368 -0.37 -8.87 25.20
C ALA A 368 -1.48 -8.79 24.14
N LEU A 369 -2.17 -9.91 23.85
CA LEU A 369 -3.31 -9.96 22.94
C LEU A 369 -4.52 -9.18 23.47
N ASN A 370 -4.75 -9.18 24.78
CA ASN A 370 -5.80 -8.37 25.42
C ASN A 370 -5.68 -6.89 25.07
N SER A 371 -4.47 -6.38 24.88
CA SER A 371 -4.26 -4.97 24.49
C SER A 371 -4.84 -4.66 23.10
N LEU A 372 -4.78 -5.60 22.15
CA LEU A 372 -5.38 -5.48 20.82
C LEU A 372 -6.90 -5.64 20.90
N GLN A 373 -7.37 -6.60 21.71
CA GLN A 373 -8.80 -6.81 21.94
C GLN A 373 -9.48 -5.58 22.54
N VAL A 374 -8.83 -4.89 23.49
CA VAL A 374 -9.34 -3.64 24.07
C VAL A 374 -9.51 -2.55 23.00
N ILE A 375 -8.57 -2.44 22.06
CA ILE A 375 -8.66 -1.47 20.96
C ILE A 375 -9.83 -1.83 20.04
N GLN A 376 -9.99 -3.11 19.72
CA GLN A 376 -11.12 -3.60 18.93
C GLN A 376 -12.46 -3.33 19.64
N ASN A 377 -12.59 -3.62 20.94
CA ASN A 377 -13.81 -3.37 21.71
C ASN A 377 -14.17 -1.87 21.74
N LYS A 378 -13.18 -1.00 22.02
CA LYS A 378 -13.35 0.46 21.99
C LYS A 378 -13.83 0.93 20.62
N PHE A 379 -13.32 0.31 19.56
CA PHE A 379 -13.72 0.62 18.20
C PHE A 379 -15.16 0.23 17.90
N CYS A 380 -15.56 -1.00 18.24
CA CYS A 380 -16.91 -1.51 18.01
C CYS A 380 -17.95 -0.57 18.63
N ARG A 381 -17.71 -0.16 19.87
CA ARG A 381 -18.56 0.78 20.61
C ARG A 381 -18.60 2.16 19.96
N LEU A 382 -17.47 2.66 19.49
CA LEU A 382 -17.40 3.96 18.82
C LEU A 382 -18.25 4.00 17.53
N VAL A 383 -18.23 2.92 16.75
CA VAL A 383 -18.94 2.83 15.46
C VAL A 383 -20.44 2.61 15.64
N THR A 384 -20.82 1.80 16.63
CA THR A 384 -22.23 1.46 16.92
C THR A 384 -22.93 2.47 17.83
N ASP A 385 -22.17 3.40 18.42
CA ASP A 385 -22.63 4.28 19.52
C ASP A 385 -23.32 3.49 20.66
N ALA A 386 -22.87 2.26 20.88
CA ALA A 386 -23.50 1.35 21.81
C ALA A 386 -23.27 1.78 23.27
N HIS A 387 -24.35 1.78 24.04
CA HIS A 387 -24.32 2.07 25.47
C HIS A 387 -23.37 1.13 26.23
N TRP A 388 -22.80 1.59 27.34
CA TRP A 388 -21.78 0.85 28.09
C TRP A 388 -22.26 -0.54 28.55
N CYS A 389 -23.56 -0.69 28.84
CA CYS A 389 -24.22 -1.94 29.25
C CYS A 389 -24.28 -3.01 28.13
N VAL A 390 -24.15 -2.63 26.86
CA VAL A 390 -24.17 -3.59 25.75
C VAL A 390 -22.94 -4.47 25.80
N ARG A 391 -23.14 -5.80 25.88
CA ARG A 391 -22.04 -6.76 25.94
C ARG A 391 -21.20 -6.71 24.66
N ASN A 392 -19.86 -6.73 24.79
CA ASN A 392 -18.96 -6.73 23.63
C ASN A 392 -19.20 -7.93 22.69
N SER A 393 -19.62 -9.08 23.24
CA SER A 393 -19.95 -10.28 22.44
C SER A 393 -21.13 -10.07 21.49
N VAL A 394 -22.08 -9.21 21.84
CA VAL A 394 -23.20 -8.82 20.96
C VAL A 394 -22.67 -7.93 19.84
N LEU A 395 -21.87 -6.92 20.18
CA LEU A 395 -21.25 -6.04 19.19
C LEU A 395 -20.38 -6.79 18.18
N HIS A 396 -19.65 -7.83 18.61
CA HIS A 396 -18.83 -8.65 17.71
C HIS A 396 -19.66 -9.52 16.78
N ARG A 397 -20.83 -9.98 17.24
CA ARG A 397 -21.76 -10.78 16.43
C ARG A 397 -22.41 -9.92 15.36
N ASP A 398 -22.94 -8.77 15.75
CA ASP A 398 -23.74 -7.90 14.88
C ASP A 398 -22.87 -7.20 13.83
N LEU A 399 -21.59 -6.94 14.14
CA LEU A 399 -20.60 -6.43 13.19
C LEU A 399 -19.93 -7.56 12.38
N GLU A 400 -20.40 -8.81 12.54
CA GLU A 400 -19.89 -10.04 11.91
C GLU A 400 -18.35 -10.10 11.93
N TYR A 401 -17.77 -10.00 13.13
CA TYR A 401 -16.32 -10.09 13.33
C TYR A 401 -15.78 -11.51 13.48
N ARG A 402 -16.56 -12.53 13.11
CA ARG A 402 -16.05 -13.91 13.03
C ARG A 402 -14.94 -14.03 11.97
#